data_AF-X0UIQ4-F1
#
_entry.id   AF-X0UIQ4-F1
#
_cell.length_a   1.000
_cell.length_b   1.000
_cell.length_c   1.000
_cell.angle_alpha   90.00
_cell.angle_beta   90.00
_cell.angle_gamma   90.00
#
_symmetry.space_group_name_H-M   'P 1'
#
loop_
_entity.id
_entity.type
_entity.pdbx_description
1 polymer ?
#
loop_
_entity_poly.entity_id
_entity_poly.type
_entity_poly.pdbx_seq_one_letter_code
_entity_poly.pdbx_strand_id
1 'polypeptide(L)' 'MKKYKFALIGCGRISYKHINAINKIENAKLAAVCDIKEERAKKKGEENNIS' A
#
# COMPACT_ATOMS: atom_id res chain seq x y z
N MET A 1 6.05 5.29 20.48
CA MET A 1 5.64 4.01 19.87
C MET A 1 6.44 3.75 18.60
N LYS A 2 6.82 2.49 18.32
CA LYS A 2 7.54 2.09 17.10
C LYS A 2 6.57 2.06 15.91
N LYS A 3 6.94 2.67 14.77
CA LYS A 3 6.17 2.61 13.51
C LYS A 3 6.59 1.39 12.68
N TYR A 4 5.62 0.62 12.21
CA TYR A 4 5.79 -0.54 11.33
C TYR A 4 5.53 -0.16 9.88
N LYS A 5 6.44 -0.56 8.99
CA LYS A 5 6.34 -0.33 7.56
C LYS A 5 5.81 -1.59 6.88
N PHE A 6 4.78 -1.43 6.06
CA PHE A 6 4.14 -2.52 5.32
C PHE A 6 4.38 -2.35 3.83
N ALA A 7 4.53 -3.47 3.13
CA ALA A 7 4.48 -3.53 1.68
C ALA A 7 3.25 -4.32 1.25
N LEU A 8 2.56 -3.87 0.20
CA LEU A 8 1.42 -4.59 -0.37
C LEU A 8 1.82 -5.24 -1.70
N ILE A 9 1.66 -6.56 -1.79
CA ILE A 9 1.87 -7.31 -3.03
C ILE A 9 0.49 -7.62 -3.62
N GLY A 10 0.25 -7.17 -4.85
CA GLY A 10 -1.02 -7.27 -5.54
C GLY A 10 -1.87 -6.00 -5.38
N CYS A 11 -1.91 -5.21 -6.44
CA CYS A 11 -2.69 -3.97 -6.57
C CYS A 11 -4.04 -4.22 -7.26
N GLY A 12 -4.63 -5.39 -7.02
CA GLY A 12 -5.93 -5.80 -7.57
C GLY A 12 -7.13 -5.19 -6.85
N ARG A 13 -8.31 -5.78 -7.07
CA ARG A 13 -9.60 -5.26 -6.58
C ARG A 13 -9.66 -5.05 -5.07
N ILE A 14 -8.99 -5.88 -4.27
CA ILE A 14 -9.05 -5.81 -2.80
C ILE A 14 -7.96 -4.93 -2.18
N SER A 15 -7.01 -4.42 -2.99
CA SER A 15 -5.87 -3.63 -2.50
C SER A 15 -6.30 -2.46 -1.62
N TYR A 16 -7.35 -1.73 -2.03
CA TYR A 16 -7.89 -0.60 -1.26
C TYR A 16 -8.32 -0.98 0.17
N LYS A 17 -8.86 -2.20 0.38
CA LYS A 17 -9.27 -2.65 1.72
C LYS A 17 -8.07 -2.84 2.63
N HIS A 18 -7.00 -3.45 2.13
CA HIS A 18 -5.76 -3.64 2.89
C HIS A 18 -5.07 -2.32 3.22
N ILE A 19 -4.99 -1.42 2.23
CA ILE A 19 -4.44 -0.08 2.41
C ILE A 19 -5.22 0.71 3.46
N ASN A 20 -6.56 0.70 3.36
CA ASN A 20 -7.41 1.38 4.34
C ASN A 20 -7.26 0.79 5.75
N ALA A 21 -7.08 -0.54 5.87
CA ALA A 21 -6.81 -1.16 7.16
C ALA A 21 -5.47 -0.71 7.74
N ILE A 22 -4.41 -0.67 6.92
CA ILE A 22 -3.08 -0.18 7.33
C ILE A 22 -3.16 1.28 7.78
N ASN A 23 -3.84 2.14 7.03
CA ASN A 23 -3.96 3.57 7.35
C ASN A 23 -4.76 3.85 8.64
N LYS A 24 -5.60 2.92 9.09
CA LYS A 24 -6.34 3.02 10.36
C LYS A 24 -5.51 2.64 11.59
N ILE A 25 -4.35 2.00 11.39
CA ILE A 25 -3.48 1.57 12.48
C ILE A 25 -2.47 2.69 12.75
N GLU A 26 -2.55 3.32 13.92
CA GLU A 26 -1.76 4.50 14.30
C GLU A 26 -0.23 4.32 14.11
N ASN A 27 0.25 3.12 14.41
CA ASN A 27 1.66 2.77 14.30
C ASN A 27 2.01 1.99 13.04
N ALA A 28 1.18 2.02 11.99
CA ALA A 28 1.46 1.40 10.70
C ALA A 28 1.60 2.45 9.59
N LYS A 29 2.42 2.14 8.59
CA LYS A 29 2.55 2.94 7.37
C LYS A 29 2.74 2.01 6.18
N LEU A 30 1.98 2.23 5.11
CA LEU A 30 2.26 1.61 3.81
C LEU A 30 3.50 2.30 3.21
N ALA A 31 4.53 1.52 2.92
CA ALA A 31 5.85 1.98 2.50
C ALA A 31 6.23 1.53 1.08
N ALA A 32 5.56 0.51 0.54
CA ALA A 32 5.77 0.05 -0.82
C ALA A 32 4.52 -0.68 -1.35
N VAL A 33 4.37 -0.71 -2.67
CA VAL A 33 3.40 -1.55 -3.37
C VAL A 33 4.06 -2.25 -4.55
N CYS A 34 3.58 -3.44 -4.91
CA CYS A 34 4.07 -4.19 -6.06
C CYS A 34 2.90 -4.92 -6.74
N ASP A 35 2.98 -5.11 -8.05
CA ASP A 35 2.07 -5.92 -8.85
C ASP A 35 2.83 -6.43 -10.08
N ILE A 36 2.42 -7.60 -10.60
CA ILE A 36 2.98 -8.13 -11.86
C ILE A 36 2.69 -7.19 -13.05
N LYS A 37 1.62 -6.40 -12.95
CA LYS A 37 1.30 -5.33 -13.89
C LYS A 37 1.82 -4.01 -13.34
N GLU A 38 2.94 -3.53 -13.88
CA GLU A 38 3.60 -2.29 -13.47
C GLU A 38 2.65 -1.08 -13.41
N GLU A 39 1.74 -0.96 -14.39
CA GLU A 39 0.70 0.08 -14.43
C GLU A 39 -0.16 0.14 -13.15
N ARG A 40 -0.46 -1.01 -12.55
CA ARG A 40 -1.28 -1.09 -11.33
C ARG A 40 -0.46 -0.70 -10.11
N ALA A 41 0.79 -1.12 -10.06
CA ALA A 41 1.71 -0.74 -9.00
C ALA A 41 1.94 0.78 -9.01
N LYS A 42 2.25 1.37 -10.18
CA LYS A 42 2.43 2.82 -10.35
C LYS A 42 1.20 3.61 -9.93
N LYS A 43 0.03 3.28 -10.51
CA LYS A 43 -1.22 3.94 -10.15
C LYS A 43 -1.51 3.86 -8.65
N LYS A 44 -1.29 2.69 -8.04
CA LYS A 44 -1.53 2.51 -6.59
C LYS A 44 -0.51 3.25 -5.74
N GLY A 45 0.75 3.31 -6.19
CA GLY A 45 1.83 4.08 -5.57
C GLY A 45 1.50 5.57 -5.57
N GLU A 46 1.12 6.12 -6.73
CA GLU A 46 0.68 7.51 -6.89
C GLU A 46 -0.51 7.86 -5.99
N GLU A 47 -1.56 7.03 -5.99
CA GLU A 47 -2.75 7.20 -5.13
C GLU A 47 -2.42 7.25 -3.63
N ASN A 48 -1.29 6.64 -3.22
CA ASN A 48 -0.88 6.53 -1.82
C ASN A 48 0.40 7.30 -1.50
N ASN A 49 0.94 8.08 -2.44
CA ASN A 49 2.21 8.81 -2.32
C ASN A 49 3.40 7.90 -1.94
N ILE A 50 3.53 6.78 -2.66
CA ILE A 50 4.55 5.76 -2.44
C ILE A 50 5.28 5.49 -3.76
N SER A 51 6.60 5.50 -3.69
CA SER A 51 7.53 5.34 -4.82
C SER A 51 7.86 3.88 -5.09
#